data_AF-A0ABC9H948-F1
#
_entry.id   AF-A0ABC9H948-F1
#
_cell.length_a   1.000
_cell.length_b   1.000
_cell.length_c   1.000
_cell.angle_alpha   90.00
_cell.angle_beta   90.00
_cell.angle_gamma   90.00
#
_symmetry.space_group_name_H-M   'P 1'
#
loop_
_entity.id
_entity.type
_entity.pdbx_description
1 polymer ?
#
loop_
_entity_poly.entity_id
_entity_poly.type
_entity_poly.pdbx_seq_one_letter_code
_entity_poly.pdbx_strand_id
1 'polypeptide(L)'
;MEEWRELARTVPGTLLRVAEGTIGLLGTLDSAHQALAALIRLALSLLRGDAAAVAINRDEVREQPDARATLDDARRALVRLRELHDTASQVFLLCGTRLAAEADDPDPLWKTWARHHGETSRHGSRALESLRSAASHFRASKDALLMVRSLPRQSPEWMAWVSAALNLLRRAVWAVTKARLAARRMRDAVAVELEDASRVLNR
;
A
#
# COMPACT_ATOMS: atom_id res chain seq x y z
N MET A 1 -11.42 -26.78 27.60
CA MET A 1 -10.09 -26.16 27.40
C MET A 1 -9.62 -26.19 25.94
N GLU A 2 -10.37 -26.77 25.00
CA GLU A 2 -9.91 -27.03 23.62
C GLU A 2 -10.23 -25.91 22.60
N GLU A 3 -11.32 -25.17 22.82
CA GLU A 3 -11.85 -24.19 21.85
C GLU A 3 -10.84 -23.08 21.47
N TRP A 4 -10.02 -22.62 22.41
CA TRP A 4 -9.02 -21.58 22.12
C TRP A 4 -7.83 -22.12 21.31
N ARG A 5 -7.44 -23.40 21.51
CA ARG A 5 -6.40 -24.06 20.73
C ARG A 5 -6.87 -24.30 19.30
N GLU A 6 -8.12 -24.71 19.13
CA GLU A 6 -8.75 -24.84 17.81
C GLU A 6 -8.77 -23.51 17.07
N LEU A 7 -9.16 -22.42 17.76
CA LEU A 7 -9.13 -21.09 17.16
C LEU A 7 -7.70 -20.64 16.81
N ALA A 8 -6.73 -20.89 17.68
CA ALA A 8 -5.31 -20.56 17.42
C ALA A 8 -4.74 -21.33 16.22
N ARG A 9 -5.18 -22.57 15.98
CA ARG A 9 -4.81 -23.36 14.79
C ARG A 9 -5.28 -22.75 13.46
N THR A 10 -6.23 -21.80 13.48
CA THR A 10 -6.66 -21.07 12.27
C THR A 10 -5.72 -19.92 11.90
N VAL A 11 -4.86 -19.48 12.83
CA VAL A 11 -3.98 -18.32 12.64
C VAL A 11 -2.98 -18.54 11.50
N PRO A 12 -2.26 -19.67 11.40
CA PRO A 12 -1.36 -19.93 10.26
C PRO A 12 -2.06 -19.81 8.90
N GLY A 13 -3.26 -20.38 8.76
CA GLY A 13 -4.05 -20.26 7.53
C GLY A 13 -4.44 -18.81 7.22
N THR A 14 -4.70 -18.01 8.24
CA THR A 14 -5.04 -16.59 8.07
C THR A 14 -3.81 -15.75 7.69
N LEU A 15 -2.66 -16.00 8.31
CA LEU A 15 -1.38 -15.35 7.96
C LEU A 15 -0.97 -15.69 6.51
N LEU A 16 -1.18 -16.95 6.08
CA LEU A 16 -0.94 -17.34 4.69
C LEU A 16 -1.82 -16.53 3.72
N ARG A 17 -3.11 -16.36 4.02
CA ARG A 17 -4.01 -15.52 3.21
C ARG A 17 -3.58 -14.06 3.16
N VAL A 18 -3.02 -13.52 4.25
CA VAL A 18 -2.43 -12.17 4.26
C VAL A 18 -1.22 -12.10 3.32
N ALA A 19 -0.32 -13.08 3.36
CA ALA A 19 0.84 -13.15 2.49
C ALA A 19 0.45 -13.25 1.01
N GLU A 20 -0.48 -14.16 0.68
CA GLU A 20 -1.02 -14.35 -0.67
C GLU A 20 -1.75 -13.09 -1.16
N GLY A 21 -2.61 -12.51 -0.34
CA GLY A 21 -3.34 -11.28 -0.70
C GLY A 21 -2.41 -10.09 -0.91
N THR A 22 -1.24 -10.07 -0.27
CA THR A 22 -0.21 -9.06 -0.51
C THR A 22 0.38 -9.17 -1.93
N ILE A 23 0.39 -10.35 -2.55
CA ILE A 23 0.80 -10.51 -3.96
C ILE A 23 -0.15 -9.75 -4.88
N GLY A 24 -1.46 -9.91 -4.67
CA GLY A 24 -2.48 -9.16 -5.40
C GLY A 24 -2.33 -7.64 -5.21
N LEU A 25 -2.10 -7.19 -3.97
CA LEU A 25 -1.82 -5.78 -3.67
C LEU A 25 -0.60 -5.24 -4.44
N LEU A 26 0.48 -6.02 -4.54
CA LEU A 26 1.66 -5.61 -5.30
C LEU A 26 1.35 -5.41 -6.79
N GLY A 27 0.50 -6.26 -7.37
CA GLY A 27 0.02 -6.09 -8.75
C GLY A 27 -0.83 -4.82 -8.93
N THR A 28 -1.69 -4.49 -7.97
CA THR A 28 -2.44 -3.22 -7.99
C THR A 28 -1.51 -2.01 -7.88
N LEU A 29 -0.48 -2.07 -7.04
CA LEU A 29 0.52 -1.01 -6.91
C LEU A 29 1.34 -0.82 -8.19
N ASP A 30 1.65 -1.90 -8.90
CA ASP A 30 2.28 -1.84 -10.22
C ASP A 30 1.42 -1.13 -11.26
N SER A 31 0.12 -1.46 -11.27
CA SER A 31 -0.85 -0.80 -12.15
C SER A 31 -0.96 0.70 -11.84
N ALA A 32 -1.01 1.07 -10.55
CA ALA A 32 -1.04 2.46 -10.13
C ALA A 32 0.24 3.22 -10.55
N HIS A 33 1.40 2.58 -10.41
CA HIS A 33 2.68 3.16 -10.85
C HIS A 33 2.67 3.41 -12.36
N GLN A 34 2.24 2.44 -13.16
CA GLN A 34 2.16 2.57 -14.62
C GLN A 34 1.20 3.69 -15.05
N ALA A 35 0.03 3.79 -14.42
CA ALA A 35 -0.94 4.86 -14.68
C ALA A 35 -0.35 6.24 -14.37
N LEU A 36 0.31 6.41 -13.22
CA LEU A 36 0.98 7.67 -12.87
C LEU A 36 2.14 8.00 -13.82
N ALA A 37 2.91 7.00 -14.26
CA ALA A 37 3.99 7.20 -15.23
C ALA A 37 3.46 7.63 -16.60
N ALA A 38 2.29 7.14 -17.03
CA ALA A 38 1.62 7.62 -18.24
C ALA A 38 1.24 9.10 -18.14
N LEU A 39 0.71 9.53 -16.99
CA LEU A 39 0.41 10.95 -16.73
C LEU A 39 1.65 11.84 -16.72
N ILE A 40 2.78 11.35 -16.19
CA ILE A 40 4.06 12.08 -16.26
C ILE A 40 4.47 12.31 -17.71
N ARG A 41 4.35 11.29 -18.57
CA ARG A 41 4.67 11.41 -20.01
C ARG A 41 3.78 12.43 -20.69
N LEU A 42 2.48 12.44 -20.37
CA LEU A 42 1.53 13.44 -20.86
C LEU A 42 1.91 14.87 -20.40
N ALA A 43 2.21 15.07 -19.12
CA ALA A 43 2.62 16.38 -18.63
C ALA A 43 3.92 16.88 -19.29
N LEU A 44 4.85 15.97 -19.60
CA LEU A 44 6.08 16.30 -20.32
C LEU A 44 5.83 16.66 -21.79
N SER A 45 4.90 16.00 -22.49
CA SER A 45 4.56 16.36 -23.87
C SER A 45 3.87 17.72 -23.94
N LEU A 46 3.05 18.06 -22.95
CA LEU A 46 2.46 19.40 -22.82
C LEU A 46 3.54 20.49 -22.70
N LEU A 47 4.56 20.28 -21.86
CA LEU A 47 5.67 21.24 -21.73
C LEU A 47 6.46 21.43 -23.02
N ARG A 48 6.52 20.40 -23.87
CA ARG A 48 7.23 20.45 -25.17
C ARG A 48 6.42 21.11 -26.28
N GLY A 49 5.15 21.45 -26.03
CA GLY A 49 4.28 22.07 -27.04
C GLY A 49 3.86 21.12 -28.16
N ASP A 50 3.86 19.81 -27.91
CA ASP A 50 3.54 18.81 -28.94
C ASP A 50 2.07 18.89 -29.37
N ALA A 51 1.81 19.31 -30.62
CA ALA A 51 0.48 19.62 -31.13
C ALA A 51 -0.50 18.44 -31.07
N ALA A 52 -0.02 17.19 -31.16
CA ALA A 52 -0.84 15.99 -31.00
C ALA A 52 -1.30 15.80 -29.55
N ALA A 53 -0.40 16.00 -28.57
CA ALA A 53 -0.74 15.96 -27.15
C ALA A 53 -1.69 17.09 -26.73
N VAL A 54 -1.68 18.21 -27.47
CA VAL A 54 -2.53 19.38 -27.24
C VAL A 54 -3.99 19.16 -27.65
N ALA A 55 -4.26 18.39 -28.71
CA ALA A 55 -5.62 18.02 -29.14
C ALA A 55 -6.26 16.98 -28.20
N ILE A 56 -5.43 16.06 -27.71
CA ILE A 56 -5.80 14.93 -26.86
C ILE A 56 -6.20 15.35 -25.42
N ASN A 57 -5.72 16.50 -24.95
CA ASN A 57 -5.81 16.97 -23.55
C ASN A 57 -7.25 17.16 -22.99
N ARG A 58 -8.29 17.31 -23.84
CA ARG A 58 -9.65 17.58 -23.33
C ARG A 58 -10.37 16.35 -22.80
N ASP A 59 -10.24 15.21 -23.48
CA ASP A 59 -10.98 13.98 -23.18
C ASP A 59 -10.09 12.88 -22.57
N GLU A 60 -8.81 12.75 -22.92
CA GLU A 60 -7.98 11.65 -22.37
C GLU A 60 -7.62 11.80 -20.87
N VAL A 61 -7.54 13.02 -20.33
CA VAL A 61 -7.38 13.21 -18.87
C VAL A 61 -8.57 12.63 -18.09
N ARG A 62 -9.73 12.49 -18.77
CA ARG A 62 -10.94 11.86 -18.24
C ARG A 62 -10.97 10.34 -18.48
N GLU A 63 -10.33 9.86 -19.56
CA GLU A 63 -10.39 8.45 -20.01
C GLU A 63 -9.18 7.58 -19.64
N GLN A 64 -8.09 8.14 -19.12
CA GLN A 64 -6.98 7.31 -18.64
C GLN A 64 -7.44 6.35 -17.53
N PRO A 65 -6.88 5.12 -17.45
CA PRO A 65 -7.17 4.19 -16.36
C PRO A 65 -7.00 4.95 -15.06
N ASP A 66 -8.10 5.08 -14.31
CA ASP A 66 -8.21 6.07 -13.25
C ASP A 66 -7.20 5.75 -12.16
N ALA A 67 -6.03 6.40 -12.22
CA ALA A 67 -4.96 6.23 -11.23
C ALA A 67 -5.51 6.44 -9.82
N ARG A 68 -6.58 7.25 -9.67
CA ARG A 68 -7.35 7.35 -8.44
C ARG A 68 -7.94 6.01 -8.01
N ALA A 69 -8.73 5.39 -8.89
CA ALA A 69 -9.39 4.11 -8.62
C ALA A 69 -8.35 3.05 -8.25
N THR A 70 -7.24 2.95 -9.00
CA THR A 70 -6.19 1.99 -8.69
C THR A 70 -5.50 2.27 -7.34
N LEU A 71 -5.25 3.53 -7.00
CA LEU A 71 -4.71 3.91 -5.69
C LEU A 71 -5.70 3.62 -4.55
N ASP A 72 -6.99 3.87 -4.77
CA ASP A 72 -8.05 3.58 -3.82
C ASP A 72 -8.25 2.06 -3.65
N ASP A 73 -8.13 1.28 -4.71
CA ASP A 73 -8.16 -0.18 -4.67
C ASP A 73 -6.98 -0.75 -3.89
N ALA A 74 -5.76 -0.28 -4.17
CA ALA A 74 -4.58 -0.66 -3.42
C ALA A 74 -4.73 -0.32 -1.93
N ARG A 75 -5.26 0.87 -1.63
CA ARG A 75 -5.52 1.30 -0.25
C ARG A 75 -6.54 0.39 0.44
N ARG A 76 -7.67 0.12 -0.21
CA ARG A 76 -8.72 -0.76 0.33
C ARG A 76 -8.21 -2.18 0.55
N ALA A 77 -7.44 -2.72 -0.40
CA ALA A 77 -6.82 -4.03 -0.29
C ALA A 77 -5.85 -4.09 0.91
N LEU A 78 -4.96 -3.10 1.05
CA LEU A 78 -4.04 -3.05 2.18
C LEU A 78 -4.75 -2.93 3.53
N VAL A 79 -5.80 -2.12 3.63
CA VAL A 79 -6.60 -2.00 4.85
C VAL A 79 -7.19 -3.36 5.25
N ARG A 80 -7.84 -4.06 4.30
CA ARG A 80 -8.39 -5.41 4.56
C ARG A 80 -7.33 -6.41 5.00
N LEU A 81 -6.15 -6.40 4.37
CA LEU A 81 -5.06 -7.30 4.74
C LEU A 81 -4.54 -7.02 6.15
N ARG A 82 -4.45 -5.74 6.53
CA ARG A 82 -4.06 -5.35 7.89
C ARG A 82 -5.10 -5.74 8.92
N GLU A 83 -6.39 -5.51 8.64
CA GLU A 83 -7.47 -5.93 9.55
C GLU A 83 -7.48 -7.46 9.75
N LEU A 84 -7.26 -8.21 8.67
CA LEU A 84 -7.15 -9.66 8.72
C LEU A 84 -5.92 -10.11 9.54
N HIS A 85 -4.78 -9.46 9.34
CA HIS A 85 -3.55 -9.70 10.11
C HIS A 85 -3.74 -9.35 11.59
N ASP A 86 -4.34 -8.20 11.91
CA ASP A 86 -4.61 -7.76 13.27
C ASP A 86 -5.55 -8.75 13.99
N THR A 87 -6.58 -9.24 13.30
CA THR A 87 -7.52 -10.24 13.84
C THR A 87 -6.80 -11.54 14.17
N ALA A 88 -5.99 -12.05 13.25
CA ALA A 88 -5.19 -13.27 13.45
C ALA A 88 -4.22 -13.10 14.62
N SER A 89 -3.59 -11.93 14.70
CA SER A 89 -2.63 -11.59 15.74
C SER A 89 -3.28 -11.49 17.12
N GLN A 90 -4.48 -10.93 17.22
CA GLN A 90 -5.23 -10.86 18.48
C GLN A 90 -5.59 -12.26 19.00
N VAL A 91 -6.06 -13.15 18.12
CA VAL A 91 -6.31 -14.56 18.48
C VAL A 91 -5.03 -15.20 19.00
N PHE A 92 -3.91 -14.98 18.31
CA PHE A 92 -2.64 -15.56 18.71
C PHE A 92 -2.12 -14.96 20.02
N LEU A 93 -2.28 -13.65 20.25
CA LEU A 93 -1.96 -12.99 21.52
C LEU A 93 -2.67 -13.64 22.71
N LEU A 94 -3.94 -13.98 22.56
CA LEU A 94 -4.71 -14.70 23.58
C LEU A 94 -4.21 -16.14 23.80
N CYS A 95 -3.74 -16.81 22.74
CA CYS A 95 -3.11 -18.12 22.84
C CYS A 95 -1.83 -18.03 23.70
N GLY A 96 -0.95 -17.08 23.41
CA GLY A 96 0.30 -16.91 24.14
C GLY A 96 0.13 -16.51 25.60
N THR A 97 -0.84 -15.65 25.94
CA THR A 97 -1.10 -15.30 27.35
C THR A 97 -1.58 -16.49 28.16
N ARG A 98 -2.36 -17.41 27.56
CA ARG A 98 -2.77 -18.65 28.23
C ARG A 98 -1.64 -19.65 28.37
N LEU A 99 -0.84 -19.86 27.32
CA LEU A 99 0.34 -20.71 27.39
C LEU A 99 1.33 -20.22 28.46
N ALA A 100 1.53 -18.91 28.58
CA ALA A 100 2.38 -18.32 29.62
C ALA A 100 1.80 -18.42 31.04
N ALA A 101 0.47 -18.52 31.19
CA ALA A 101 -0.17 -18.76 32.48
C ALA A 101 -0.08 -20.24 32.91
N GLU A 102 0.05 -21.15 31.94
CA GLU A 102 0.20 -22.60 32.16
C GLU A 102 1.67 -23.02 32.39
N ALA A 103 2.64 -22.15 32.11
CA ALA A 103 4.08 -22.44 32.19
C ALA A 103 4.81 -21.59 33.25
N ASP A 104 5.73 -22.20 33.99
CA ASP A 104 6.57 -21.53 35.00
C ASP A 104 7.62 -20.54 34.41
N ASP A 105 7.85 -20.55 33.08
CA ASP A 105 8.81 -19.68 32.40
C ASP A 105 8.20 -19.00 31.15
N PRO A 106 8.33 -17.66 30.99
CA PRO A 106 7.86 -16.96 29.79
C PRO A 106 8.60 -17.39 28.52
N ASP A 107 7.93 -18.25 27.75
CA ASP A 107 8.40 -18.89 26.52
C ASP A 107 9.14 -17.92 25.56
N PRO A 108 10.43 -18.19 25.22
CA PRO A 108 11.18 -17.36 24.29
C PRO A 108 10.58 -17.33 22.88
N LEU A 109 9.91 -18.40 22.41
CA LEU A 109 9.29 -18.41 21.07
C LEU A 109 8.12 -17.45 20.96
N TRP A 110 7.34 -17.33 22.04
CA TRP A 110 6.23 -16.38 22.12
C TRP A 110 6.71 -14.93 21.94
N LYS A 111 7.80 -14.57 22.63
CA LYS A 111 8.43 -13.24 22.52
C LYS A 111 8.99 -12.98 21.12
N THR A 112 9.56 -14.00 20.48
CA THR A 112 10.04 -13.91 19.10
C THR A 112 8.89 -13.63 18.13
N TRP A 113 7.79 -14.38 18.23
CA TRP A 113 6.59 -14.15 17.42
C TRP A 113 6.06 -12.73 17.61
N ALA A 114 5.90 -12.27 18.87
CA ALA A 114 5.37 -10.94 19.16
C ALA A 114 6.23 -9.81 18.57
N ARG A 115 7.56 -9.98 18.53
CA ARG A 115 8.46 -9.04 17.85
C ARG A 115 8.17 -8.99 16.34
N HIS A 116 8.08 -10.15 15.69
CA HIS A 116 7.82 -10.21 14.24
C HIS A 116 6.42 -9.68 13.88
N HIS A 117 5.41 -9.95 14.70
CA HIS A 117 4.09 -9.31 14.58
C HIS A 117 4.22 -7.77 14.55
N GLY A 118 4.98 -7.19 15.47
CA GLY A 118 5.23 -5.75 15.52
C GLY A 118 5.92 -5.21 14.25
N GLU A 119 6.83 -5.98 13.67
CA GLU A 119 7.49 -5.65 12.40
C GLU A 119 6.51 -5.67 11.21
N THR A 120 5.67 -6.71 11.12
CA THR A 120 4.60 -6.82 10.13
C THR A 120 3.68 -5.60 10.19
N SER A 121 3.16 -5.27 11.38
CA SER A 121 2.27 -4.13 11.63
C SER A 121 2.91 -2.79 11.25
N ARG A 122 4.19 -2.62 11.55
CA ARG A 122 4.98 -1.42 11.17
C ARG A 122 5.11 -1.30 9.65
N HIS A 123 5.38 -2.40 8.95
CA HIS A 123 5.48 -2.39 7.49
C HIS A 123 4.14 -2.09 6.82
N GLY A 124 3.04 -2.70 7.29
CA GLY A 124 1.69 -2.39 6.82
C GLY A 124 1.31 -0.92 7.03
N SER A 125 1.65 -0.35 8.19
CA SER A 125 1.37 1.06 8.50
C SER A 125 2.14 2.01 7.56
N ARG A 126 3.43 1.75 7.32
CA ARG A 126 4.26 2.53 6.38
C ARG A 126 3.75 2.45 4.94
N ALA A 127 3.26 1.27 4.53
CA ALA A 127 2.67 1.09 3.21
C ALA A 127 1.39 1.95 3.07
N LEU A 128 0.54 1.96 4.10
CA LEU A 128 -0.70 2.73 4.09
C LEU A 128 -0.45 4.24 4.10
N GLU A 129 0.49 4.71 4.92
CA GLU A 129 0.91 6.11 4.94
C GLU A 129 1.41 6.55 3.56
N SER A 130 2.26 5.74 2.93
CA SER A 130 2.79 6.02 1.60
C SER A 130 1.69 6.05 0.52
N LEU A 131 0.69 5.17 0.60
CA LEU A 131 -0.48 5.21 -0.29
C LEU A 131 -1.33 6.47 -0.09
N ARG A 132 -1.52 6.91 1.16
CA ARG A 132 -2.23 8.17 1.45
C ARG A 132 -1.47 9.37 0.88
N SER A 133 -0.14 9.41 1.03
CA SER A 133 0.69 10.44 0.40
C SER A 133 0.58 10.41 -1.13
N ALA A 134 0.61 9.23 -1.74
CA ALA A 134 0.47 9.07 -3.19
C ALA A 134 -0.86 9.63 -3.70
N ALA A 135 -1.97 9.26 -3.04
CA ALA A 135 -3.30 9.76 -3.38
C ALA A 135 -3.43 11.29 -3.19
N SER A 136 -2.83 11.83 -2.14
CA SER A 136 -2.80 13.28 -1.88
C SER A 136 -2.03 14.04 -2.97
N HIS A 137 -0.81 13.60 -3.31
CA HIS A 137 -0.01 14.20 -4.37
C HIS A 137 -0.70 14.09 -5.74
N PHE A 138 -1.31 12.95 -6.03
CA PHE A 138 -2.06 12.76 -7.26
C PHE A 138 -3.26 13.70 -7.35
N ARG A 139 -4.06 13.85 -6.28
CA ARG A 139 -5.17 14.81 -6.23
C ARG A 139 -4.68 16.23 -6.48
N ALA A 140 -3.66 16.67 -5.75
CA ALA A 140 -3.09 18.00 -5.93
C ALA A 140 -2.56 18.22 -7.37
N SER A 141 -2.01 17.19 -8.01
CA SER A 141 -1.62 17.27 -9.42
C SER A 141 -2.82 17.47 -10.34
N LYS A 142 -3.95 16.79 -10.09
CA LYS A 142 -5.17 16.99 -10.90
C LYS A 142 -5.66 18.42 -10.75
N ASP A 143 -5.68 18.94 -9.53
CA ASP A 143 -6.10 20.32 -9.26
C ASP A 143 -5.20 21.33 -9.99
N ALA A 144 -3.87 21.10 -9.97
CA ALA A 144 -2.93 21.90 -10.75
C ALA A 144 -3.20 21.83 -12.27
N LEU A 145 -3.47 20.64 -12.83
CA LEU A 145 -3.82 20.48 -14.24
C LEU A 145 -5.18 21.13 -14.59
N LEU A 146 -6.11 21.23 -13.64
CA LEU A 146 -7.35 21.98 -13.84
C LEU A 146 -7.07 23.48 -13.95
N MET A 147 -6.17 24.03 -13.12
CA MET A 147 -5.75 25.44 -13.21
C MET A 147 -5.10 25.77 -14.55
N VAL A 148 -4.34 24.84 -15.14
CA VAL A 148 -3.76 24.99 -16.48
C VAL A 148 -4.83 25.29 -17.55
N ARG A 149 -6.07 24.79 -17.37
CA ARG A 149 -7.16 24.97 -18.36
C ARG A 149 -7.71 26.40 -18.41
N SER A 150 -7.56 27.18 -17.34
CA SER A 150 -8.06 28.56 -17.26
C SER A 150 -7.02 29.60 -17.69
N LEU A 151 -5.81 29.18 -18.06
CA LEU A 151 -4.71 30.09 -18.35
C LEU A 151 -4.39 30.14 -19.84
N PRO A 152 -3.95 31.30 -20.37
CA PRO A 152 -3.45 31.40 -21.72
C PRO A 152 -2.31 30.40 -21.94
N ARG A 153 -2.36 29.66 -23.04
CA ARG A 153 -1.35 28.63 -23.34
C ARG A 153 0.04 29.27 -23.43
N GLN A 154 1.03 28.56 -22.89
CA GLN A 154 2.43 28.96 -22.87
C GLN A 154 2.70 30.28 -22.12
N SER A 155 1.72 30.84 -21.39
CA SER A 155 2.02 31.92 -20.46
C SER A 155 2.97 31.43 -19.35
N PRO A 156 3.71 32.33 -18.70
CA PRO A 156 4.55 31.97 -17.55
C PRO A 156 3.78 31.21 -16.47
N GLU A 157 2.55 31.64 -16.17
CA GLU A 157 1.66 31.00 -15.19
C GLU A 157 1.23 29.60 -15.64
N TRP A 158 0.89 29.44 -16.92
CA TRP A 158 0.55 28.14 -17.50
C TRP A 158 1.70 27.15 -17.33
N MET A 159 2.93 27.56 -17.66
CA MET A 159 4.12 26.72 -17.52
C MET A 159 4.42 26.37 -16.05
N ALA A 160 4.20 27.31 -15.14
CA ALA A 160 4.37 27.10 -13.71
C ALA A 160 3.40 26.03 -13.17
N TRP A 161 2.13 26.09 -13.55
CA TRP A 161 1.13 25.10 -13.12
C TRP A 161 1.36 23.71 -13.72
N VAL A 162 1.76 23.61 -14.99
CA VAL A 162 2.15 22.31 -15.59
C VAL A 162 3.37 21.73 -14.87
N SER A 163 4.37 22.56 -14.55
CA SER A 163 5.55 22.13 -13.80
C SER A 163 5.21 21.68 -12.38
N ALA A 164 4.29 22.37 -11.70
CA ALA A 164 3.78 21.98 -10.39
C ALA A 164 3.06 20.62 -10.44
N ALA A 165 2.17 20.43 -11.42
CA ALA A 165 1.51 19.14 -11.65
C ALA A 165 2.52 18.01 -11.87
N LEU A 166 3.51 18.22 -12.74
CA LEU A 166 4.56 17.24 -13.01
C LEU A 166 5.35 16.87 -11.76
N ASN A 167 5.72 17.86 -10.93
CA ASN A 167 6.43 17.62 -9.68
C ASN A 167 5.57 16.82 -8.68
N LEU A 168 4.26 17.11 -8.62
CA LEU A 168 3.32 16.36 -7.78
C LEU A 168 3.13 14.91 -8.27
N LEU A 169 3.04 14.68 -9.58
CA LEU A 169 3.00 13.32 -10.14
C LEU A 169 4.26 12.52 -9.80
N ARG A 170 5.45 13.13 -9.91
CA ARG A 170 6.71 12.49 -9.50
C ARG A 170 6.71 12.12 -8.02
N ARG A 171 6.19 12.99 -7.15
CA ARG A 171 6.02 12.69 -5.72
C ARG A 171 5.02 11.56 -5.48
N ALA A 172 3.93 11.51 -6.25
CA ALA A 172 2.96 10.42 -6.19
C ALA A 172 3.60 9.08 -6.57
N VAL A 173 4.35 9.04 -7.68
CA VAL A 173 5.11 7.85 -8.12
C VAL A 173 6.09 7.39 -7.04
N TRP A 174 6.88 8.33 -6.49
CA TRP A 174 7.81 8.01 -5.41
C TRP A 174 7.10 7.40 -4.19
N ALA A 175 5.96 7.96 -3.80
CA ALA A 175 5.16 7.45 -2.70
C ALA A 175 4.58 6.04 -2.98
N VAL A 176 4.13 5.76 -4.22
CA VAL A 176 3.73 4.39 -4.62
C VAL A 176 4.89 3.41 -4.53
N THR A 177 6.09 3.81 -4.97
CA THR A 177 7.29 2.97 -4.85
C THR A 177 7.63 2.65 -3.39
N LYS A 178 7.53 3.64 -2.49
CA LYS A 178 7.69 3.40 -1.04
C LYS A 178 6.62 2.46 -0.49
N ALA A 179 5.36 2.64 -0.90
CA ALA A 179 4.27 1.76 -0.51
C ALA A 179 4.53 0.31 -0.93
N ARG A 180 5.00 0.11 -2.17
CA ARG A 180 5.36 -1.21 -2.69
C ARG A 180 6.49 -1.86 -1.90
N LEU A 181 7.57 -1.13 -1.62
CA LEU A 181 8.68 -1.65 -0.83
C LEU A 181 8.21 -2.05 0.58
N ALA A 182 7.38 -1.23 1.21
CA ALA A 182 6.83 -1.52 2.52
C ALA A 182 5.88 -2.73 2.50
N ALA A 183 5.04 -2.87 1.46
CA ALA A 183 4.16 -4.03 1.30
C ALA A 183 4.95 -5.34 1.07
N ARG A 184 6.05 -5.30 0.32
CA ARG A 184 6.96 -6.46 0.20
C ARG A 184 7.53 -6.86 1.56
N ARG A 185 8.03 -5.89 2.32
CA ARG A 185 8.55 -6.14 3.67
C ARG A 185 7.47 -6.66 4.64
N MET A 186 6.23 -6.17 4.50
CA MET A 186 5.10 -6.72 5.26
C MET A 186 4.89 -8.19 4.93
N ARG A 187 4.83 -8.57 3.65
CA ARG A 187 4.69 -9.97 3.23
C ARG A 187 5.82 -10.84 3.76
N ASP A 188 7.06 -10.38 3.63
CA ASP A 188 8.23 -11.14 4.06
C ASP A 188 8.22 -11.31 5.59
N ALA A 189 7.80 -10.29 6.35
CA ALA A 189 7.61 -10.38 7.80
C ALA A 189 6.47 -11.34 8.19
N VAL A 190 5.34 -11.34 7.47
CA VAL A 190 4.23 -12.30 7.68
C VAL A 190 4.71 -13.73 7.50
N ALA A 191 5.59 -14.00 6.53
CA ALA A 191 6.13 -15.34 6.32
C ALA A 191 6.96 -15.83 7.52
N VAL A 192 7.75 -14.94 8.13
CA VAL A 192 8.51 -15.25 9.35
C VAL A 192 7.56 -15.45 10.54
N GLU A 193 6.55 -14.59 10.68
CA GLU A 193 5.53 -14.68 11.73
C GLU A 193 4.73 -16.00 11.64
N LEU A 194 4.45 -16.47 10.42
CA LEU A 194 3.80 -17.75 10.15
C LEU A 194 4.65 -18.94 10.61
N GLU A 195 5.96 -18.91 10.34
CA GLU A 195 6.87 -19.95 10.77
C GLU A 195 6.94 -20.04 12.30
N ASP A 196 7.05 -18.88 12.97
CA ASP A 196 7.05 -18.82 14.43
C ASP A 196 5.73 -19.29 15.02
N ALA A 197 4.59 -18.88 14.44
CA ALA A 197 3.28 -19.33 14.88
C ALA A 197 3.16 -20.86 14.81
N SER A 198 3.68 -21.46 13.73
CA SER A 198 3.69 -22.91 13.55
C SER A 198 4.56 -23.61 14.60
N ARG A 199 5.72 -23.05 14.95
CA ARG A 199 6.59 -23.58 16.00
C ARG A 199 5.95 -23.52 17.39
N VAL A 200 5.21 -22.45 17.68
CA VAL A 200 4.49 -22.29 18.95
C VAL A 200 3.33 -23.29 19.06
N LEU A 201 2.59 -23.54 17.97
CA LEU A 201 1.41 -24.41 17.97
C LEU A 201 1.71 -25.92 17.92
N ASN A 202 2.87 -26.31 17.40
CA ASN A 202 3.27 -27.72 17.26
C ASN A 202 4.11 -28.24 18.44
N ARG A 203 4.07 -27.52 19.57
CA ARG A 203 4.58 -27.99 20.86
C ARG A 203 3.50 -28.74 21.62
#